data_AF-A0A934GUE9-F1
#
_entry.id   AF-A0A934GUE9-F1
#
_cell.length_a   1.000
_cell.length_b   1.000
_cell.length_c   1.000
_cell.angle_alpha   90.00
_cell.angle_beta   90.00
_cell.angle_gamma   90.00
#
_symmetry.space_group_name_H-M   'P 1'
#
loop_
_entity.id
_entity.type
_entity.pdbx_description
1 polymer ?
#
loop_
_entity_poly.entity_id
_entity_poly.type
_entity_poly.pdbx_seq_one_letter_code
_entity_poly.pdbx_strand_id
1 'polypeptide(L)'
;MPESLPKEKRSQLKVAALNPFSALANVLSVPQLRWLLISIFLYAVPFAALSVNISLLAKDNLHWDAAGIGVIFASVGITDIFVQGVLLQVLVHKFGEGAVAIGGLILEIFGYILMASVVLILSPIPMMVGTIALAMGDGLLGPSLNGLLSGAAGAEAQGQVQGGNQSMQSLARIIGPLVGGLMYANMGHASPFLSGVFIALLAIAAITVTLPTVKRSVPRVEPSAPPGAV
;
A
#
# COMPACT_ATOMS: atom_id res chain seq x y z
N MET A 1 -2.36 -1.59 -34.47
CA MET A 1 -1.33 -0.87 -33.68
C MET A 1 0.03 -1.49 -34.04
N PRO A 2 0.94 -0.77 -34.73
CA PRO A 2 2.28 -1.29 -35.00
C PRO A 2 3.12 -1.22 -33.72
N GLU A 3 3.76 -2.34 -33.35
CA GLU A 3 4.65 -2.44 -32.17
C GLU A 3 5.79 -1.40 -32.24
N SER A 4 6.05 -0.73 -31.11
CA SER A 4 7.05 0.34 -30.97
C SER A 4 8.47 -0.12 -30.63
N LEU A 5 8.73 -1.44 -30.54
CA LEU A 5 10.08 -1.95 -30.26
C LEU A 5 10.78 -2.46 -31.53
N PRO A 6 11.96 -1.91 -31.90
CA PRO A 6 12.80 -2.45 -32.97
C PRO A 6 13.15 -3.92 -32.72
N LYS A 7 13.15 -4.75 -33.77
CA LYS A 7 13.42 -6.20 -33.69
C LYS A 7 14.74 -6.54 -32.98
N GLU A 8 15.69 -5.61 -33.02
CA GLU A 8 17.03 -5.73 -32.42
C GLU A 8 17.06 -5.53 -30.89
N LYS A 9 16.05 -4.87 -30.31
CA LYS A 9 15.90 -4.71 -28.84
C LYS A 9 14.98 -5.77 -28.22
N ARG A 10 14.57 -6.78 -28.99
CA ARG A 10 13.78 -7.91 -28.49
C ARG A 10 14.67 -8.76 -27.59
N SER A 11 14.58 -8.55 -26.29
CA SER A 11 15.12 -9.51 -25.32
C SER A 11 14.47 -10.87 -25.63
N GLN A 12 15.28 -11.91 -25.84
CA GLN A 12 14.76 -13.27 -25.93
C GLN A 12 14.11 -13.60 -24.59
N LEU A 13 12.77 -13.57 -24.53
CA LEU A 13 12.00 -13.96 -23.37
C LEU A 13 12.31 -15.43 -23.07
N LYS A 14 13.29 -15.66 -22.18
CA LYS A 14 13.63 -16.99 -21.70
C LYS A 14 12.40 -17.50 -20.94
N VAL A 15 11.88 -18.67 -21.31
CA VAL A 15 10.74 -19.30 -20.63
C VAL A 15 11.02 -19.50 -19.12
N ALA A 16 12.30 -19.67 -18.74
CA ALA A 16 12.75 -19.69 -17.35
C ALA A 16 12.57 -18.35 -16.60
N ALA A 17 12.53 -17.21 -17.32
CA ALA A 17 12.22 -15.90 -16.76
C ALA A 17 10.71 -15.66 -16.54
N LEU A 18 9.85 -16.58 -17.00
CA LEU A 18 8.40 -16.55 -16.75
C LEU A 18 8.01 -17.14 -15.41
N ASN A 19 8.95 -17.70 -14.64
CA ASN A 19 8.65 -18.23 -13.32
C ASN A 19 8.48 -17.07 -12.31
N PRO A 20 7.25 -16.83 -11.81
CA PRO A 20 6.97 -15.70 -10.92
C PRO A 20 7.71 -15.80 -9.59
N PHE A 21 8.01 -17.02 -9.12
CA PHE A 21 8.73 -17.23 -7.87
C PHE A 21 10.21 -16.87 -7.98
N SER A 22 10.87 -17.21 -9.09
CA SER A 22 12.27 -16.81 -9.32
C SER A 22 12.39 -15.31 -9.61
N ALA A 23 11.41 -14.73 -10.31
CA ALA A 23 11.37 -13.28 -10.51
C ALA A 23 11.24 -12.54 -9.17
N LEU A 24 10.35 -13.00 -8.28
CA LEU A 24 10.18 -12.45 -6.94
C LEU A 24 11.44 -12.64 -6.07
N ALA A 25 12.05 -13.83 -6.08
CA ALA A 25 13.29 -14.10 -5.36
C ALA A 25 14.44 -13.19 -5.81
N ASN A 26 14.54 -12.92 -7.12
CA ASN A 26 15.54 -12.03 -7.69
C ASN A 26 15.32 -10.55 -7.33
N VAL A 27 14.09 -10.09 -7.16
CA VAL A 27 13.83 -8.71 -6.70
C VAL A 27 14.07 -8.58 -5.21
N LEU A 28 13.71 -9.60 -4.42
CA LEU A 28 13.95 -9.66 -2.98
C LEU A 28 15.44 -9.78 -2.62
N SER A 29 16.30 -10.25 -3.55
CA SER A 29 17.74 -10.33 -3.32
C SER A 29 18.42 -8.96 -3.41
N VAL A 30 17.78 -7.94 -4.01
CA VAL A 30 18.30 -6.56 -4.07
C VAL A 30 18.09 -5.89 -2.71
N PRO A 31 19.16 -5.57 -1.95
CA PRO A 31 19.04 -5.12 -0.56
C PRO A 31 18.24 -3.82 -0.37
N GLN A 32 18.13 -3.02 -1.43
CA GLN A 32 17.44 -1.73 -1.47
C GLN A 32 15.94 -1.91 -1.72
N LEU A 33 15.55 -2.91 -2.53
CA LEU A 33 14.15 -3.18 -2.89
C LEU A 33 13.47 -4.14 -1.90
N ARG A 34 14.24 -5.00 -1.22
CA ARG A 34 13.71 -5.99 -0.27
C ARG A 34 12.84 -5.34 0.81
N TRP A 35 13.31 -4.24 1.41
CA TRP A 35 12.62 -3.60 2.53
C TRP A 35 11.40 -2.82 2.07
N LEU A 36 11.44 -2.29 0.84
CA LEU A 36 10.28 -1.64 0.22
C LEU A 36 9.18 -2.66 -0.11
N LEU A 37 9.54 -3.81 -0.67
CA LEU A 37 8.60 -4.91 -0.92
C LEU A 37 8.04 -5.51 0.38
N ILE A 38 8.87 -5.65 1.43
CA ILE A 38 8.40 -6.05 2.76
C ILE A 38 7.40 -5.02 3.29
N SER A 39 7.69 -3.72 3.17
CA SER A 39 6.79 -2.65 3.62
C SER A 39 5.46 -2.71 2.88
N ILE A 40 5.49 -2.91 1.55
CA ILE A 40 4.27 -3.07 0.74
C ILE A 40 3.47 -4.29 1.18
N PHE A 41 4.12 -5.41 1.46
CA PHE A 41 3.44 -6.61 1.92
C PHE A 41 2.83 -6.45 3.32
N LEU A 42 3.56 -5.82 4.24
CA LEU A 42 3.08 -5.51 5.58
C LEU A 42 1.86 -4.59 5.53
N TYR A 43 1.79 -3.64 4.61
CA TYR A 43 0.60 -2.83 4.41
C TYR A 43 -0.55 -3.60 3.71
N ALA A 44 -0.23 -4.38 2.67
CA ALA A 44 -1.24 -5.04 1.85
C ALA A 44 -2.03 -6.12 2.61
N VAL A 45 -1.43 -6.79 3.60
CA VAL A 45 -2.09 -7.87 4.37
C VAL A 45 -3.24 -7.33 5.25
N PRO A 46 -3.02 -6.36 6.15
CA PRO A 46 -4.10 -5.69 6.89
C PRO A 46 -5.15 -5.06 5.98
N PHE A 47 -4.73 -4.39 4.90
CA PHE A 47 -5.66 -3.78 3.95
C PHE A 47 -6.59 -4.83 3.31
N ALA A 48 -6.03 -5.95 2.85
CA ALA A 48 -6.84 -7.03 2.32
C ALA A 48 -7.79 -7.63 3.37
N ALA A 49 -7.36 -7.76 4.63
CA ALA A 49 -8.20 -8.22 5.73
C ALA A 49 -9.37 -7.25 6.03
N LEU A 50 -9.16 -5.94 5.92
CA LEU A 50 -10.18 -4.91 6.19
C LEU A 50 -11.40 -5.03 5.29
N SER A 51 -11.22 -5.41 4.03
CA SER A 51 -12.30 -5.53 3.04
C SER A 51 -13.46 -6.42 3.51
N VAL A 52 -13.15 -7.44 4.30
CA VAL A 52 -14.14 -8.35 4.91
C VAL A 52 -14.53 -7.88 6.31
N ASN A 53 -13.54 -7.52 7.14
CA ASN A 53 -13.75 -7.28 8.56
C ASN A 53 -14.54 -6.01 8.88
N ILE A 54 -14.46 -4.95 8.07
CA ILE A 54 -15.26 -3.72 8.30
C ILE A 54 -16.75 -4.03 8.17
N SER A 55 -17.14 -4.81 7.16
CA SER A 55 -18.54 -5.20 6.94
C SER A 55 -19.05 -6.08 8.07
N LEU A 56 -18.22 -7.02 8.55
CA LEU A 56 -18.55 -7.87 9.69
C LEU A 56 -18.71 -7.04 10.98
N LEU A 57 -17.77 -6.13 11.26
CA LEU A 57 -17.82 -5.26 12.43
C LEU A 57 -19.09 -4.40 12.44
N ALA A 58 -19.46 -3.81 11.30
CA ALA A 58 -20.69 -3.01 11.18
C ALA A 58 -21.95 -3.85 11.41
N LYS A 59 -21.99 -5.06 10.86
CA LYS A 59 -23.12 -5.97 11.02
C LYS A 59 -23.25 -6.50 12.45
N ASP A 60 -22.15 -6.99 13.03
CA ASP A 60 -22.20 -7.73 14.28
C ASP A 60 -22.28 -6.80 15.50
N ASN A 61 -21.61 -5.64 15.46
CA ASN A 61 -21.56 -4.71 16.59
C ASN A 61 -22.52 -3.54 16.49
N LEU A 62 -22.88 -3.09 15.29
CA LEU A 62 -23.80 -1.96 15.09
C LEU A 62 -25.15 -2.38 14.50
N HIS A 63 -25.32 -3.66 14.16
CA HIS A 63 -26.54 -4.20 13.53
C HIS A 63 -26.90 -3.50 12.22
N TRP A 64 -25.90 -3.00 11.49
CA TRP A 64 -26.12 -2.37 10.20
C TRP A 64 -26.46 -3.42 9.14
N ASP A 65 -27.42 -3.06 8.30
CA ASP A 65 -27.83 -3.84 7.16
C ASP A 65 -26.97 -3.53 5.91
N ALA A 66 -27.35 -4.08 4.76
CA ALA A 66 -26.65 -3.86 3.51
C ALA A 66 -26.61 -2.38 3.09
N ALA A 67 -27.62 -1.59 3.44
CA ALA A 67 -27.65 -0.15 3.14
C ALA A 67 -26.61 0.59 3.99
N GLY A 68 -26.53 0.30 5.28
CA GLY A 68 -25.50 0.86 6.17
C GLY A 68 -24.07 0.51 5.73
N ILE A 69 -23.84 -0.75 5.34
CA ILE A 69 -22.55 -1.18 4.78
C ILE A 69 -22.26 -0.46 3.45
N GLY A 70 -23.28 -0.24 2.62
CA GLY A 70 -23.16 0.56 1.39
C GLY A 70 -22.68 1.98 1.65
N VAL A 71 -23.14 2.62 2.73
CA VAL A 71 -22.68 3.97 3.15
C VAL A 71 -21.18 3.96 3.48
N ILE A 72 -20.67 2.92 4.13
CA ILE A 72 -19.23 2.77 4.42
C ILE A 72 -18.44 2.79 3.10
N PHE A 73 -18.74 1.90 2.16
CA PHE A 73 -17.99 1.82 0.90
C PHE A 73 -18.18 3.04 0.00
N ALA A 74 -19.35 3.67 0.03
CA ALA A 74 -19.56 4.95 -0.65
C ALA A 74 -18.65 6.04 -0.08
N SER A 75 -18.49 6.10 1.26
CA SER A 75 -17.60 7.06 1.91
C SER A 75 -16.12 6.81 1.57
N VAL A 76 -15.71 5.54 1.45
CA VAL A 76 -14.37 5.17 0.97
C VAL A 76 -14.15 5.71 -0.44
N GLY A 77 -15.05 5.43 -1.38
CA GLY A 77 -14.90 5.89 -2.77
C GLY A 77 -14.86 7.41 -2.92
N ILE A 78 -15.69 8.15 -2.17
CA ILE A 78 -15.65 9.63 -2.14
C ILE A 78 -14.30 10.12 -1.59
N THR A 79 -13.82 9.49 -0.52
CA THR A 79 -12.55 9.83 0.10
C THR A 79 -11.39 9.56 -0.87
N ASP A 80 -11.37 8.42 -1.55
CA ASP A 80 -10.34 8.06 -2.52
C ASP A 80 -10.27 9.03 -3.70
N ILE A 81 -11.43 9.43 -4.25
CA ILE A 81 -11.50 10.43 -5.34
C ILE A 81 -10.85 11.74 -4.90
N PHE A 82 -11.17 12.22 -3.70
CA PHE A 82 -10.61 13.45 -3.16
C PHE A 82 -9.10 13.32 -2.89
N VAL A 83 -8.69 12.22 -2.26
CA VAL A 83 -7.31 12.00 -1.84
C VAL A 83 -6.41 11.81 -3.04
N GLN A 84 -6.74 10.91 -3.95
CA GLN A 84 -5.90 10.61 -5.12
C GLN A 84 -6.00 11.69 -6.19
N GLY A 85 -7.15 12.35 -6.32
CA GLY A 85 -7.37 13.41 -7.31
C GLY A 85 -6.65 14.72 -6.99
N VAL A 86 -6.50 15.07 -5.70
CA VAL A 86 -5.95 16.37 -5.30
C VAL A 86 -4.91 16.23 -4.19
N LEU A 87 -5.28 15.64 -3.05
CA LEU A 87 -4.47 15.71 -1.84
C LEU A 87 -3.10 15.05 -1.99
N LEU A 88 -3.05 13.89 -2.64
CA LEU A 88 -1.84 13.11 -2.88
C LEU A 88 -0.80 13.94 -3.63
N GLN A 89 -1.18 14.59 -4.74
CA GLN A 89 -0.26 15.38 -5.56
C GLN A 89 0.32 16.55 -4.76
N VAL A 90 -0.52 17.25 -4.01
CA VAL A 90 -0.11 18.38 -3.16
C VAL A 90 0.87 17.91 -2.07
N LEU A 91 0.54 16.83 -1.37
CA LEU A 91 1.37 16.32 -0.27
C LEU A 91 2.69 15.74 -0.78
N VAL A 92 2.68 14.98 -1.87
CA VAL A 92 3.91 14.42 -2.46
C VAL A 92 4.82 15.52 -2.97
N HIS A 93 4.27 16.56 -3.61
CA HIS A 93 5.09 17.70 -4.05
C HIS A 93 5.72 18.46 -2.87
N LYS A 94 4.99 18.60 -1.76
CA LYS A 94 5.45 19.36 -0.59
C LYS A 94 6.39 18.57 0.34
N PHE A 95 6.13 17.28 0.55
CA PHE A 95 6.80 16.47 1.58
C PHE A 95 7.59 15.28 1.00
N GLY A 96 7.36 14.90 -0.25
CA GLY A 96 7.94 13.73 -0.89
C GLY A 96 7.24 12.42 -0.53
N GLU A 97 7.35 11.42 -1.40
CA GLU A 97 6.62 10.14 -1.32
C GLU A 97 6.87 9.40 0.01
N GLY A 98 8.10 9.40 0.51
CA GLY A 98 8.44 8.73 1.78
C GLY A 98 7.73 9.31 3.00
N ALA A 99 7.62 10.64 3.08
CA ALA A 99 6.92 11.29 4.19
C ALA A 99 5.41 11.10 4.07
N VAL A 100 4.87 11.14 2.85
CA VAL A 100 3.45 10.90 2.58
C VAL A 100 3.06 9.46 2.92
N ALA A 101 3.90 8.48 2.56
CA ALA A 101 3.69 7.08 2.95
C ALA A 101 3.62 6.91 4.48
N ILE A 102 4.56 7.51 5.22
CA ILE A 102 4.52 7.45 6.69
C ILE A 102 3.27 8.15 7.24
N GLY A 103 2.87 9.30 6.68
CA GLY A 103 1.64 9.99 7.05
C GLY A 103 0.38 9.13 6.81
N GLY A 104 0.34 8.39 5.70
CA GLY A 104 -0.71 7.42 5.40
C GLY A 104 -0.80 6.30 6.44
N LEU A 105 0.34 5.71 6.82
CA LEU A 105 0.39 4.69 7.88
C LEU A 105 -0.05 5.21 9.25
N ILE A 106 0.26 6.47 9.58
CA ILE A 106 -0.22 7.09 10.83
C ILE A 106 -1.74 7.24 10.82
N LEU A 107 -2.31 7.67 9.69
CA LEU A 107 -3.77 7.73 9.50
C LEU A 107 -4.40 6.33 9.61
N GLU A 108 -3.75 5.32 9.05
CA GLU A 108 -4.23 3.94 9.18
C GLU A 108 -4.23 3.47 10.63
N ILE A 109 -3.15 3.70 11.38
CA ILE A 109 -3.07 3.36 12.82
C ILE A 109 -4.23 4.01 13.57
N PHE A 110 -4.49 5.29 13.33
CA PHE A 110 -5.61 5.99 13.92
C PHE A 110 -6.96 5.35 13.54
N GLY A 111 -7.14 5.03 12.27
CA GLY A 111 -8.33 4.33 11.77
C GLY A 111 -8.53 2.95 12.40
N TYR A 112 -7.49 2.14 12.51
CA TYR A 112 -7.52 0.83 13.16
C TYR A 112 -7.89 0.93 14.65
N ILE A 113 -7.35 1.92 15.38
CA ILE A 113 -7.71 2.16 16.78
C ILE A 113 -9.19 2.51 16.91
N LEU A 114 -9.70 3.38 16.03
CA LEU A 114 -11.12 3.73 16.01
C LEU A 114 -12.01 2.52 15.70
N MET A 115 -11.63 1.69 14.74
CA MET A 115 -12.35 0.45 14.43
C MET A 115 -12.38 -0.52 15.60
N ALA A 116 -11.24 -0.73 16.27
CA ALA A 116 -11.17 -1.55 17.47
C ALA A 116 -12.08 -1.02 18.60
N SER A 117 -12.18 0.31 18.72
CA SER A 117 -13.02 0.96 19.74
C SER A 117 -14.52 0.78 19.51
N VAL A 118 -14.97 0.45 18.29
CA VAL A 118 -16.39 0.20 17.98
C VAL A 118 -16.96 -0.90 18.87
N VAL A 119 -16.17 -1.94 19.17
CA VAL A 119 -16.60 -3.06 20.01
C VAL A 119 -16.92 -2.62 21.45
N LEU A 120 -16.29 -1.54 21.92
CA LEU A 120 -16.50 -1.00 23.27
C LEU A 120 -17.55 0.11 23.30
N ILE A 121 -17.51 1.01 22.32
CA ILE A 121 -18.34 2.22 22.29
C ILE A 121 -19.71 1.93 21.69
N LEU A 122 -19.82 0.95 20.79
CA LEU A 122 -21.04 0.56 20.07
C LEU A 122 -21.73 1.77 19.38
N SER A 123 -20.91 2.66 18.81
CA SER A 123 -21.37 3.88 18.13
C SER A 123 -21.02 3.87 16.64
N PRO A 124 -21.88 4.44 15.77
CA PRO A 124 -21.55 4.77 14.38
C PRO A 124 -20.34 5.70 14.19
N ILE A 125 -20.03 6.55 15.17
CA ILE A 125 -19.06 7.63 15.00
C ILE A 125 -17.64 7.07 14.80
N PRO A 126 -17.10 6.20 15.69
CA PRO A 126 -15.80 5.59 15.46
C PRO A 126 -15.71 4.77 14.17
N MET A 127 -16.81 4.13 13.76
CA MET A 127 -16.89 3.38 12.50
C MET A 127 -16.69 4.32 11.29
N MET A 128 -17.45 5.41 11.20
CA MET A 128 -17.38 6.33 10.06
C MET A 128 -16.07 7.12 10.05
N VAL A 129 -15.64 7.68 11.19
CA VAL A 129 -14.38 8.42 11.29
C VAL A 129 -13.19 7.49 11.02
N GLY A 130 -13.23 6.27 11.55
CA GLY A 130 -12.22 5.25 11.29
C GLY A 130 -12.16 4.85 9.83
N THR A 131 -13.32 4.69 9.16
CA THR A 131 -13.39 4.36 7.72
C THR A 131 -12.72 5.44 6.88
N ILE A 132 -13.05 6.70 7.15
CA ILE A 132 -12.48 7.84 6.42
C ILE A 132 -10.97 7.91 6.67
N ALA A 133 -10.52 7.73 7.91
CA ALA A 133 -9.09 7.72 8.23
C ALA A 133 -8.33 6.60 7.50
N LEU A 134 -8.88 5.38 7.48
CA LEU A 134 -8.32 4.24 6.75
C LEU A 134 -8.27 4.53 5.24
N ALA A 135 -9.36 5.02 4.65
CA ALA A 135 -9.41 5.35 3.22
C ALA A 135 -8.42 6.47 2.84
N MET A 136 -8.31 7.52 3.66
CA MET A 136 -7.30 8.56 3.45
C MET A 136 -5.88 8.00 3.59
N GLY A 137 -5.64 7.14 4.57
CA GLY A 137 -4.35 6.48 4.75
C GLY A 137 -3.96 5.66 3.52
N ASP A 138 -4.87 4.82 3.05
CA ASP A 138 -4.72 3.95 1.88
C ASP A 138 -4.44 4.74 0.60
N GLY A 139 -5.28 5.74 0.31
CA GLY A 139 -5.17 6.59 -0.87
C GLY A 139 -3.88 7.42 -0.93
N LEU A 140 -3.22 7.64 0.21
CA LEU A 140 -1.90 8.27 0.27
C LEU A 140 -0.76 7.24 0.18
N LEU A 141 -0.89 6.13 0.91
CA LEU A 141 0.16 5.15 1.12
C LEU A 141 0.42 4.32 -0.14
N GLY A 142 -0.61 3.73 -0.75
CA GLY A 142 -0.48 2.85 -1.90
C GLY A 142 0.24 3.52 -3.08
N PRO A 143 -0.23 4.69 -3.56
CA PRO A 143 0.44 5.44 -4.63
C PRO A 143 1.86 5.89 -4.26
N SER A 144 2.10 6.33 -3.02
CA SER A 144 3.43 6.76 -2.59
C SER A 144 4.44 5.62 -2.55
N LEU A 145 4.04 4.43 -2.10
CA LEU A 145 4.90 3.24 -2.14
C LEU A 145 5.19 2.78 -3.57
N ASN A 146 4.18 2.84 -4.46
CA ASN A 146 4.37 2.53 -5.88
C ASN A 146 5.33 3.52 -6.56
N GLY A 147 5.23 4.81 -6.22
CA GLY A 147 6.14 5.86 -6.66
C GLY A 147 7.57 5.60 -6.22
N LEU A 148 7.78 5.34 -4.93
CA LEU A 148 9.09 4.99 -4.37
C LEU A 148 9.69 3.75 -5.04
N LEU A 149 8.85 2.74 -5.29
CA LEU A 149 9.27 1.49 -5.90
C LEU A 149 9.65 1.69 -7.36
N SER A 150 8.86 2.47 -8.11
CA SER A 150 9.14 2.79 -9.50
C SER A 150 10.38 3.68 -9.63
N GLY A 151 10.60 4.62 -8.71
CA GLY A 151 11.79 5.48 -8.70
C GLY A 151 13.07 4.74 -8.28
N ALA A 152 12.95 3.72 -7.42
CA ALA A 152 14.06 2.87 -7.02
C ALA A 152 14.45 1.84 -8.10
N ALA A 153 13.52 1.48 -8.99
CA ALA A 153 13.77 0.56 -10.09
C ALA A 153 14.42 1.29 -11.28
N GLY A 154 15.57 0.80 -11.77
CA GLY A 154 16.11 1.24 -13.06
C GLY A 154 15.17 0.89 -14.22
N ALA A 155 15.24 1.65 -15.32
CA ALA A 155 14.35 1.48 -16.48
C ALA A 155 14.32 0.04 -17.04
N GLU A 156 15.44 -0.68 -16.94
CA GLU A 156 15.56 -2.07 -17.41
C GLU A 156 14.92 -3.09 -16.46
N ALA A 157 14.77 -2.76 -15.17
CA ALA A 157 14.25 -3.65 -14.14
C ALA A 157 12.80 -3.33 -13.73
N GLN A 158 12.22 -2.23 -14.23
CA GLN A 158 10.91 -1.74 -13.81
C GLN A 158 9.80 -2.79 -13.93
N GLY A 159 9.74 -3.51 -15.06
CA GLY A 159 8.74 -4.57 -15.27
C GLY A 159 8.88 -5.74 -14.28
N GLN A 160 10.12 -6.12 -13.95
CA GLN A 160 10.39 -7.21 -13.00
C GLN A 160 10.00 -6.79 -11.57
N VAL A 161 10.35 -5.56 -11.17
CA VAL A 161 10.03 -5.03 -9.84
C VAL A 161 8.52 -4.87 -9.66
N GLN A 162 7.82 -4.34 -10.66
CA GLN A 162 6.36 -4.23 -10.62
C GLN A 162 5.66 -5.59 -10.66
N GLY A 163 6.21 -6.56 -11.40
CA GLY A 163 5.74 -7.96 -11.34
C GLY A 163 5.90 -8.58 -9.94
N GLY A 164 7.02 -8.29 -9.26
CA GLY A 164 7.25 -8.68 -7.88
C GLY A 164 6.25 -8.04 -6.92
N ASN A 165 6.02 -6.74 -7.03
CA ASN A 165 5.00 -6.00 -6.27
C ASN A 165 3.60 -6.63 -6.42
N GLN A 166 3.18 -6.90 -7.67
CA GLN A 166 1.88 -7.51 -7.94
C GLN A 166 1.76 -8.91 -7.35
N SER A 167 2.85 -9.67 -7.33
CA SER A 167 2.90 -11.00 -6.70
C SER A 167 2.71 -10.89 -5.18
N MET A 168 3.40 -9.93 -4.53
CA MET A 168 3.24 -9.67 -3.09
C MET A 168 1.82 -9.24 -2.74
N GLN A 169 1.22 -8.32 -3.52
CA GLN A 169 -0.17 -7.91 -3.32
C GLN A 169 -1.15 -9.07 -3.51
N SER A 170 -0.90 -9.94 -4.48
CA SER A 170 -1.75 -11.11 -4.72
C SER A 170 -1.66 -12.12 -3.59
N LEU A 171 -0.47 -12.33 -3.04
CA LEU A 171 -0.28 -13.14 -1.84
C LEU A 171 -1.00 -12.53 -0.64
N ALA A 172 -0.89 -11.22 -0.45
CA ALA A 172 -1.59 -10.50 0.62
C ALA A 172 -3.12 -10.60 0.50
N ARG A 173 -3.67 -10.57 -0.72
CA ARG A 173 -5.10 -10.78 -0.97
C ARG A 173 -5.61 -12.17 -0.62
N ILE A 174 -4.74 -13.18 -0.57
CA ILE A 174 -5.08 -14.53 -0.11
C ILE A 174 -4.95 -14.61 1.41
N ILE A 175 -3.82 -14.17 1.94
CA ILE A 175 -3.50 -14.31 3.37
C ILE A 175 -4.35 -13.37 4.23
N GLY A 176 -4.55 -12.13 3.80
CA GLY A 176 -5.23 -11.07 4.56
C GLY A 176 -6.63 -11.48 5.01
N PRO A 177 -7.57 -11.79 4.11
CA PRO A 177 -8.92 -12.20 4.49
C PRO A 177 -8.94 -13.50 5.30
N LEU A 178 -8.06 -14.46 5.00
CA LEU A 178 -7.99 -15.73 5.74
C LEU A 178 -7.57 -15.50 7.19
N VAL A 179 -6.45 -14.81 7.42
CA VAL A 179 -5.95 -14.51 8.77
C VAL A 179 -6.90 -13.54 9.48
N GLY A 180 -7.32 -12.49 8.80
CA GLY A 180 -8.24 -11.48 9.34
C GLY A 180 -9.58 -12.07 9.79
N GLY A 181 -10.18 -12.94 8.97
CA GLY A 181 -11.41 -13.63 9.32
C GLY A 181 -11.23 -14.63 10.47
N LEU A 182 -10.13 -15.40 10.48
CA LEU A 182 -9.83 -16.31 11.58
C LEU A 182 -9.60 -15.57 12.90
N MET A 183 -8.89 -14.44 12.87
CA MET A 183 -8.71 -13.56 14.02
C MET A 183 -10.05 -13.02 14.52
N TYR A 184 -10.88 -12.49 13.61
CA TYR A 184 -12.20 -11.97 13.95
C TYR A 184 -13.08 -13.03 14.64
N ALA A 185 -13.11 -14.25 14.08
CA ALA A 185 -13.96 -15.34 14.55
C ALA A 185 -13.50 -15.96 15.89
N ASN A 186 -12.18 -16.07 16.12
CA ASN A 186 -11.64 -16.85 17.25
C ASN A 186 -11.03 -15.99 18.37
N MET A 187 -10.62 -14.75 18.06
CA MET A 187 -9.90 -13.86 19.00
C MET A 187 -10.69 -12.60 19.34
N GLY A 188 -11.86 -12.42 18.73
CA GLY A 188 -12.77 -11.30 18.98
C GLY A 188 -12.73 -10.23 17.88
N HIS A 189 -13.81 -9.46 17.79
CA HIS A 189 -14.09 -8.58 16.66
C HIS A 189 -13.07 -7.42 16.53
N ALA A 190 -12.45 -7.00 17.64
CA ALA A 190 -11.42 -5.96 17.65
C ALA A 190 -10.05 -6.46 17.18
N SER A 191 -9.80 -7.77 17.23
CA SER A 191 -8.47 -8.35 17.04
C SER A 191 -7.83 -8.07 15.67
N PRO A 192 -8.54 -8.10 14.52
CA PRO A 192 -7.90 -7.83 13.23
C PRO A 192 -7.49 -6.36 13.08
N PHE A 193 -8.19 -5.45 13.76
CA PHE A 193 -7.87 -4.03 13.74
C PHE A 193 -6.67 -3.74 14.64
N LEU A 194 -6.61 -4.36 15.83
CA LEU A 194 -5.44 -4.25 16.70
C LEU A 194 -4.19 -4.83 16.04
N SER A 195 -4.27 -5.97 15.34
CA SER A 195 -3.14 -6.48 14.57
C SER A 195 -2.75 -5.54 13.43
N GLY A 196 -3.71 -4.88 12.78
CA GLY A 196 -3.47 -3.79 11.83
C GLY A 196 -2.58 -2.69 12.41
N VAL A 197 -2.82 -2.25 13.65
CA VAL A 197 -1.96 -1.26 14.35
C VAL A 197 -0.52 -1.76 14.46
N PHE A 198 -0.33 -2.99 14.96
CA PHE A 198 1.01 -3.56 15.13
C PHE A 198 1.74 -3.71 13.80
N ILE A 199 1.05 -4.17 12.76
CA ILE A 199 1.63 -4.37 11.44
C ILE A 199 1.96 -3.02 10.78
N ALA A 200 1.11 -2.01 10.92
CA ALA A 200 1.37 -0.67 10.41
C ALA A 200 2.61 -0.02 11.09
N LEU A 201 2.79 -0.24 12.41
CA LEU A 201 4.00 0.19 13.10
C LEU A 201 5.27 -0.50 12.57
N LEU A 202 5.19 -1.81 12.27
CA LEU A 202 6.28 -2.53 11.62
C LEU A 202 6.55 -2.01 10.21
N ALA A 203 5.52 -1.64 9.47
CA ALA A 203 5.66 -1.04 8.14
C ALA A 203 6.36 0.34 8.22
N ILE A 204 6.02 1.18 9.20
CA ILE A 204 6.74 2.46 9.45
C ILE A 204 8.22 2.19 9.74
N ALA A 205 8.53 1.22 10.60
CA ALA A 205 9.91 0.84 10.90
C ALA A 205 10.65 0.35 9.64
N ALA A 206 10.00 -0.45 8.80
CA ALA A 206 10.59 -0.93 7.54
C ALA A 206 10.83 0.21 6.52
N ILE A 207 9.88 1.13 6.37
CA ILE A 207 10.02 2.29 5.47
C ILE A 207 11.15 3.21 5.93
N THR A 208 11.23 3.52 7.23
CA THR A 208 12.27 4.42 7.77
C THR A 208 13.68 3.87 7.56
N VAL A 209 13.87 2.55 7.63
CA VAL A 209 15.14 1.89 7.26
C VAL A 209 15.41 1.94 5.75
N THR A 210 14.37 1.94 4.93
CA THR A 210 14.47 1.91 3.46
C THR A 210 14.79 3.28 2.85
N LEU A 211 14.18 4.35 3.37
CA LEU A 211 14.26 5.70 2.78
C LEU A 211 15.70 6.23 2.57
N PRO A 212 16.65 6.06 3.51
CA PRO A 212 18.04 6.48 3.29
C PRO A 212 18.73 5.71 2.15
N THR A 213 18.31 4.47 1.92
CA THR A 213 18.89 3.57 0.93
C THR A 213 18.43 3.93 -0.48
N VAL A 214 17.13 4.23 -0.64
CA VAL A 214 16.53 4.63 -1.93
C VAL A 214 17.01 6.02 -2.38
N LYS A 215 17.20 6.97 -1.45
CA LYS A 215 17.74 8.30 -1.78
C LYS A 215 19.16 8.28 -2.32
N ARG A 216 19.93 7.20 -2.10
CA ARG A 216 21.32 7.06 -2.56
C ARG A 216 21.44 6.43 -3.95
N SER A 217 20.41 5.74 -4.44
CA SER A 217 20.45 4.98 -5.69
C SER A 217 19.90 5.73 -6.91
N VAL A 218 19.17 6.83 -6.72
CA VAL A 218 18.75 7.71 -7.82
C VAL A 218 19.93 8.62 -8.18
N PRO A 219 20.50 8.55 -9.40
CA PRO A 219 21.52 9.49 -9.83
C PRO A 219 20.98 10.92 -9.69
N ARG A 220 21.71 11.81 -9.01
CA ARG A 220 21.41 13.24 -9.10
C ARG A 220 21.52 13.60 -10.57
N VAL A 221 20.41 13.98 -11.19
CA VAL A 221 20.46 14.67 -12.48
C VAL A 221 21.18 15.99 -12.20
N GLU A 222 22.46 16.07 -12.55
CA GLU A 222 23.18 17.34 -12.52
C GLU A 222 22.43 18.33 -13.42
N PRO A 223 22.23 19.60 -12.99
CA PRO A 223 21.63 20.60 -13.85
C PRO A 223 22.42 20.63 -15.15
N SER A 224 21.78 20.29 -16.27
CA SER A 224 22.39 20.42 -17.58
C SER A 224 22.90 21.84 -17.72
N ALA A 225 24.21 22.01 -17.94
CA ALA A 225 24.82 23.31 -18.13
C ALA A 225 24.00 24.11 -19.18
N PRO A 226 23.75 25.41 -18.96
CA PRO A 226 22.96 26.20 -19.88
C PRO A 226 23.60 26.14 -21.28
N PRO A 227 22.81 25.88 -22.34
CA PRO A 227 23.34 25.84 -23.70
C PRO A 227 23.82 27.24 -24.07
N GLY A 228 25.14 27.44 -24.11
CA GLY A 228 25.74 28.71 -24.55
C GLY A 228 27.00 29.20 -23.83
N ALA A 229 27.67 28.40 -23.01
CA ALA A 229 28.98 28.78 -22.45
C ALA A 229 30.15 28.23 -23.29
N VAL A 230 30.29 28.71 -24.53
CA VAL A 230 31.55 28.76 -25.29
C VAL A 230 31.55 30.03 -26.13
#